data_AF-A0A162PML9-F1
#
_entry.id   AF-A0A162PML9-F1
#
_cell.length_a   1.000
_cell.length_b   1.000
_cell.length_c   1.000
_cell.angle_alpha   90.00
_cell.angle_beta   90.00
_cell.angle_gamma   90.00
#
_symmetry.space_group_name_H-M   'P 1'
#
loop_
_entity.id
_entity.type
_entity.pdbx_description
1 polymer ?
#
loop_
_entity_poly.entity_id
_entity_poly.type
_entity_poly.pdbx_seq_one_letter_code
_entity_poly.pdbx_strand_id
1 'polypeptide(L)'
;MGWMNHLDRLIRGKQTPLVRNRTINIGRKVHSPLENALSGTSRGEVFVDNRVVSAKYTIWNFIPKNLFEQFRRIANFYFLCIAIIQMSIDSPV
;
A
#
# COMPACT_ATOMS: atom_id res chain seq x y z
N MET A 1 14.71 26.01 -9.89
CA MET A 1 14.53 25.73 -8.44
C MET A 1 13.39 24.74 -8.13
N GLY A 2 13.01 23.83 -9.04
CA GLY A 2 11.94 22.84 -8.81
C GLY A 2 12.38 21.55 -8.11
N TRP A 3 13.69 21.29 -8.06
CA TRP A 3 14.28 20.07 -7.48
C TRP A 3 14.16 20.01 -5.95
N MET A 4 14.06 21.15 -5.28
CA MET A 4 13.92 21.22 -3.82
C MET A 4 12.56 20.70 -3.34
N ASN A 5 11.50 20.90 -4.12
CA ASN A 5 10.13 20.48 -3.76
C ASN A 5 9.95 18.96 -3.79
N HIS A 6 10.74 18.27 -4.62
CA HIS A 6 10.63 16.83 -4.76
C HIS A 6 11.38 16.09 -3.65
N LEU A 7 12.55 16.60 -3.25
CA LEU A 7 13.35 16.07 -2.13
C LEU A 7 12.63 16.25 -0.79
N ASP A 8 11.92 17.37 -0.63
CA ASP A 8 11.10 17.67 0.54
C ASP A 8 9.95 16.68 0.76
N ARG A 9 9.42 16.08 -0.32
CA ARG A 9 8.41 15.01 -0.27
C ARG A 9 8.98 13.66 0.14
N LEU A 10 10.27 13.43 -0.08
CA LEU A 10 10.93 12.18 0.26
C LEU A 10 11.42 12.18 1.72
N ILE A 11 11.82 13.34 2.23
CA ILE A 11 12.26 13.52 3.63
C ILE A 11 11.05 13.54 4.58
N ARG A 12 9.92 14.12 4.16
CA ARG A 12 8.65 14.04 4.90
C ARG A 12 8.00 12.68 4.68
N GLY A 13 8.49 11.67 5.41
CA GLY A 13 7.90 10.33 5.45
C GLY A 13 6.37 10.39 5.55
N LYS A 14 5.68 9.45 4.89
CA LYS A 14 4.21 9.36 4.79
C LYS A 14 3.52 9.87 6.06
N GLN A 15 3.09 11.12 6.02
CA GLN A 15 2.35 11.77 7.08
C GLN A 15 1.08 10.94 7.27
N THR A 16 0.96 10.23 8.40
CA THR A 16 -0.30 9.60 8.76
C THR A 16 -1.36 10.70 8.74
N PRO A 17 -2.51 10.49 8.07
CA PRO A 17 -3.51 11.54 7.98
C PRO A 17 -3.85 11.97 9.40
N LEU A 18 -3.68 13.26 9.69
CA LEU A 18 -4.04 13.87 10.95
C LEU A 18 -5.43 13.33 11.33
N VAL A 19 -5.58 12.77 12.53
CA VAL A 19 -6.89 12.35 13.04
C VAL A 19 -7.72 13.62 13.21
N ARG A 20 -8.32 14.06 12.11
CA ARG A 20 -9.28 15.15 12.10
C ARG A 20 -10.47 14.68 12.91
N ASN A 21 -10.97 15.55 13.78
CA ASN A 21 -12.31 15.42 14.32
C ASN A 21 -13.27 15.28 13.13
N ARG A 22 -13.84 14.08 12.97
CA ARG A 22 -14.73 13.71 11.86
C ARG A 22 -16.17 13.86 12.33
N THR A 23 -16.91 14.75 11.70
CA THR A 23 -18.36 14.88 11.92
C THR A 23 -19.06 13.82 11.07
N ILE A 24 -19.90 12.98 11.69
CA ILE A 24 -20.69 11.97 10.97
C ILE A 24 -22.16 12.36 11.11
N ASN A 25 -22.82 12.57 9.97
CA ASN A 25 -24.25 12.84 9.95
C ASN A 25 -25.02 11.55 10.23
N ILE A 26 -25.64 11.45 11.41
CA ILE A 26 -26.45 10.30 11.82
C ILE A 26 -27.73 10.29 11.00
N GLY A 27 -28.03 9.18 10.31
CA GLY A 27 -29.29 9.00 9.57
C GLY A 27 -29.35 9.58 8.16
N ARG A 28 -28.21 9.68 7.46
CA ARG A 28 -28.02 10.12 6.05
C ARG A 28 -29.34 10.41 5.32
N LYS A 29 -29.85 11.64 5.40
CA LYS A 29 -30.91 12.08 4.49
C LYS A 29 -30.29 12.20 3.11
N VAL A 30 -30.67 11.29 2.21
CA VAL A 30 -30.35 11.38 0.79
C VAL A 30 -31.04 12.64 0.28
N HIS A 31 -30.30 13.72 0.10
CA HIS A 31 -30.84 14.91 -0.55
C HIS A 31 -31.23 14.55 -1.98
N SER A 32 -32.36 15.09 -2.43
CA SER A 32 -32.90 14.83 -3.75
C SER A 32 -31.84 15.10 -4.84
N PRO A 33 -31.81 14.36 -5.96
CA PRO A 33 -30.82 14.54 -7.02
C PRO A 33 -30.73 16.00 -7.53
N LEU A 34 -31.84 16.74 -7.45
CA LEU A 34 -31.93 18.14 -7.87
C LEU A 34 -31.17 19.09 -6.93
N GLU A 35 -31.16 18.82 -5.62
CA GLU A 35 -30.53 19.67 -4.61
C GLU A 35 -28.99 19.50 -4.60
N ASN A 36 -28.51 18.27 -4.81
CA ASN A 36 -27.08 17.95 -4.92
C ASN A 36 -26.42 18.57 -6.16
N ALA A 37 -27.18 18.78 -7.25
CA ALA A 37 -26.69 19.38 -8.49
C ALA A 37 -26.54 20.91 -8.39
N LEU A 38 -27.36 21.55 -7.54
CA LEU A 38 -27.34 23.01 -7.31
C LEU A 38 -26.26 23.41 -6.29
N SER A 39 -26.02 22.58 -5.28
CA SER A 39 -24.87 22.73 -4.38
C SER A 39 -23.60 22.27 -5.11
N GLY A 40 -22.80 23.19 -5.66
CA GLY A 40 -21.54 22.92 -6.38
C GLY A 40 -20.42 22.26 -5.56
N THR A 41 -20.74 21.35 -4.65
CA THR A 41 -19.83 20.51 -3.87
C THR A 41 -20.22 19.05 -4.08
N SER A 42 -19.83 18.52 -5.23
CA SER A 42 -19.57 17.08 -5.40
C SER A 42 -18.30 16.68 -4.65
N ARG A 43 -18.20 17.05 -3.36
CA ARG A 43 -17.29 16.40 -2.42
C ARG A 43 -18.16 15.66 -1.42
N GLY A 44 -18.91 14.68 -1.94
CA GLY A 44 -19.45 13.64 -1.06
C GLY A 44 -18.30 13.14 -0.22
N GLU A 45 -18.39 13.32 1.09
CA GLU A 45 -17.33 12.95 2.02
C GLU A 45 -16.95 11.49 1.75
N VAL A 46 -15.78 11.29 1.16
CA VAL A 46 -15.28 9.95 0.80
C VAL A 46 -14.79 9.32 2.09
N PHE A 47 -15.73 8.83 2.89
CA PHE A 47 -15.40 7.96 4.00
C PHE A 47 -14.75 6.68 3.44
N VAL A 48 -13.71 6.21 4.13
CA VAL A 48 -13.11 4.92 3.82
C VAL A 48 -14.16 3.83 4.06
N ASP A 49 -14.19 2.83 3.19
CA ASP A 49 -15.05 1.66 3.33
C ASP A 49 -14.77 0.95 4.66
N ASN A 50 -15.80 0.43 5.32
CA ASN A 50 -15.65 -0.34 6.56
C ASN A 50 -15.22 -1.78 6.26
N ARG A 51 -14.08 -1.90 5.55
CA ARG A 51 -13.47 -3.16 5.18
C ARG A 51 -12.25 -3.41 6.04
N VAL A 52 -12.38 -4.35 6.98
CA VAL A 52 -11.26 -4.82 7.78
C VAL A 52 -10.50 -5.88 6.99
N VAL A 53 -9.26 -5.60 6.60
CA VAL A 53 -8.36 -6.56 5.96
C VAL A 53 -7.28 -6.94 6.96
N SER A 54 -7.36 -8.15 7.52
CA SER A 54 -6.34 -8.71 8.42
C SER A 54 -5.19 -9.39 7.67
N ALA A 55 -5.35 -9.64 6.37
CA ALA A 55 -4.31 -10.23 5.53
C ALA A 55 -3.21 -9.22 5.23
N LYS A 56 -1.96 -9.55 5.59
CA LYS A 56 -0.76 -8.74 5.32
C LYS A 56 -0.43 -8.65 3.82
N TYR A 57 -0.93 -9.59 3.01
CA TYR A 57 -0.64 -9.69 1.59
C TYR A 57 -1.92 -9.69 0.76
N THR A 58 -1.89 -8.98 -0.37
CA THR A 58 -2.83 -9.19 -1.48
C THR A 58 -2.34 -10.30 -2.38
N ILE A 59 -3.25 -10.98 -3.11
CA ILE A 59 -2.94 -12.13 -4.00
C ILE A 59 -1.75 -11.82 -4.92
N TRP A 60 -1.75 -10.64 -5.56
CA TRP A 60 -0.67 -10.20 -6.45
C TRP A 60 0.67 -9.93 -5.75
N ASN A 61 0.63 -9.48 -4.50
CA ASN A 61 1.83 -9.17 -3.74
C ASN A 61 2.31 -10.35 -2.88
N PHE A 62 1.58 -11.47 -2.87
CA PHE A 62 1.88 -12.61 -2.03
C PHE A 62 3.20 -13.25 -2.46
N ILE A 63 3.35 -13.59 -3.73
CA ILE A 63 4.53 -14.28 -4.27
C ILE A 63 5.81 -13.46 -4.02
N PRO A 64 5.95 -12.21 -4.52
CA PRO A 64 7.21 -11.48 -4.38
C PRO A 64 7.55 -11.16 -2.92
N LYS A 65 6.56 -10.83 -2.07
CA LYS A 65 6.82 -10.50 -0.67
C LYS A 65 7.10 -11.74 0.19
N ASN A 66 6.43 -12.84 -0.08
CA ASN A 66 6.64 -14.10 0.65
C ASN A 66 8.03 -14.67 0.33
N LEU A 67 8.41 -14.73 -0.95
CA LEU A 67 9.76 -15.16 -1.35
C LEU A 67 10.84 -14.26 -0.74
N PHE A 68 10.68 -12.94 -0.76
CA PHE A 68 11.65 -12.03 -0.13
C PHE A 68 11.79 -12.26 1.38
N GLU A 69 10.68 -12.47 2.09
CA GLU A 69 10.71 -12.79 3.52
C GLU A 69 11.36 -14.15 3.81
N GLN A 70 11.16 -15.14 2.93
CA GLN A 70 11.79 -16.45 3.07
C GLN A 70 13.30 -16.41 2.80
N PHE A 71 13.78 -15.66 1.81
CA PHE A 71 15.22 -15.55 1.50
C PHE A 71 16.03 -14.71 2.50
N ARG A 72 15.37 -13.89 3.33
CA ARG A 72 16.04 -13.21 4.47
C ARG A 72 16.49 -14.17 5.57
N ARG A 73 16.00 -15.41 5.58
CA ARG A 73 16.43 -16.44 6.54
C ARG A 73 17.76 -17.04 6.08
N ILE A 74 18.77 -17.02 6.96
CA ILE A 74 20.16 -17.44 6.68
C ILE A 74 20.24 -18.84 6.03
N ALA A 75 19.43 -19.80 6.49
CA ALA A 75 19.39 -21.14 5.90
C ALA A 75 18.93 -21.15 4.44
N ASN A 76 17.84 -20.45 4.12
CA ASN A 76 17.33 -20.35 2.75
C ASN A 76 18.30 -19.59 1.84
N PHE A 77 18.99 -18.59 2.38
CA PHE A 77 20.03 -17.85 1.68
C PHE A 77 21.24 -18.73 1.35
N TYR A 78 21.71 -19.55 2.30
CA TYR A 78 22.80 -20.50 2.06
C TYR A 78 22.48 -21.47 0.91
N PHE A 79 21.31 -22.10 0.93
CA PHE A 79 20.89 -23.01 -0.14
C PHE A 79 20.77 -22.30 -1.49
N LEU A 80 20.27 -21.05 -1.51
CA LEU A 80 20.19 -20.25 -2.72
C LEU A 80 21.58 -19.97 -3.32
N CYS A 81 22.55 -19.57 -2.49
CA CYS A 81 23.92 -19.31 -2.96
C CYS A 81 24.56 -20.57 -3.55
N ILE A 82 24.43 -21.71 -2.87
CA ILE A 82 24.94 -22.99 -3.36
C ILE A 82 24.24 -23.41 -4.66
N ALA A 83 22.92 -23.24 -4.77
CA ALA A 83 22.17 -23.54 -5.99
C ALA A 83 22.64 -22.68 -7.18
N ILE A 84 22.91 -21.39 -6.97
CA ILE A 84 23.42 -20.50 -8.02
C ILE A 84 24.84 -20.92 -8.45
N ILE A 85 25.70 -21.27 -7.49
CA ILE A 85 27.06 -21.74 -7.76
C ILE A 85 27.01 -23.05 -8.57
N GLN A 86 26.18 -24.01 -8.16
CA GLN A 86 26.00 -25.30 -8.85
C GLN A 86 25.39 -25.14 -10.25
N MET A 87 24.49 -24.16 -10.45
CA MET A 87 23.89 -23.89 -11.76
C MET A 87 24.85 -23.13 -12.70
N SER A 88 25.73 -22.29 -12.15
CA SER A 88 26.65 -21.48 -12.96
C SER A 88 27.94 -22.22 -13.30
N ILE A 89 28.30 -23.22 -12.50
CA ILE A 89 29.42 -24.11 -12.75
C ILE A 89 28.82 -25.37 -13.36
N ASP A 90 28.80 -25.45 -14.69
CA ASP A 90 28.65 -26.72 -15.40
C ASP A 90 29.90 -27.56 -15.11
N SER A 91 29.97 -28.13 -13.92
CA SER A 91 30.91 -29.20 -13.60
C SER A 91 30.20 -30.49 -14.00
N PRO A 92 30.59 -31.14 -15.11
CA PRO A 92 30.14 -32.48 -15.36
C PRO A 92 30.80 -33.32 -14.27
N VAL A 93 30.00 -33.85 -13.36
CA VAL A 93 30.40 -35.11 -12.73
C VAL A 93 30.42 -36.20 -13.81
#